data_AF-A0A1N6CYG2-F1
#
_entry.id   AF-A0A1N6CYG2-F1
#
_cell.length_a   1.000
_cell.length_b   1.000
_cell.length_c   1.000
_cell.angle_alpha   90.00
_cell.angle_beta   90.00
_cell.angle_gamma   90.00
#
_symmetry.space_group_name_H-M   'P 1'
#
loop_
_entity.id
_entity.type
_entity.pdbx_description
1 polymer ?
#
loop_
_entity_poly.entity_id
_entity_poly.type
_entity_poly.pdbx_seq_one_letter_code
_entity_poly.pdbx_strand_id
1 'polypeptide(L)'
;MTKPEERKARQQRRASMQTVLFAVRSLGLVLLVGGLAMAFGFVGNLDPMIGYVLAFVGIVDLVILPVVIRRMFQTERDEFLAGKRPEDRPER
;
A
#
# COMPACT_ATOMS: atom_id res chain seq x y z
N MET A 1 1.35 -27.13 22.45
CA MET A 1 0.29 -26.15 22.80
C MET A 1 0.72 -24.77 22.30
N THR A 2 0.39 -24.42 21.05
CA THR A 2 0.72 -23.11 20.46
C THR A 2 -0.21 -22.05 21.03
N LYS A 3 0.39 -21.06 21.70
CA LYS A 3 -0.28 -20.09 22.57
C LYS A 3 -1.32 -19.25 21.80
N PRO A 4 -2.49 -18.96 22.41
CA PRO A 4 -3.52 -18.09 21.82
C PRO A 4 -3.00 -16.68 21.47
N GLU A 5 -1.87 -16.28 22.04
CA GLU A 5 -1.18 -15.01 21.77
C GLU A 5 -0.60 -14.91 20.35
N GLU A 6 -0.05 -16.00 19.79
CA GLU A 6 0.49 -15.98 18.42
C GLU A 6 -0.63 -15.83 17.37
N ARG A 7 -1.82 -16.36 17.66
CA ARG A 7 -2.99 -16.21 16.79
C ARG A 7 -3.48 -14.76 16.77
N LYS A 8 -3.52 -14.10 17.93
CA LYS A 8 -3.90 -12.69 18.04
C LYS A 8 -2.91 -11.77 17.32
N ALA A 9 -1.60 -11.99 17.48
CA ALA A 9 -0.57 -11.21 16.78
C ALA A 9 -0.66 -11.35 15.24
N ARG A 10 -0.90 -12.56 14.73
CA ARG A 10 -1.10 -12.80 13.29
C ARG A 10 -2.40 -12.19 12.77
N GLN A 11 -3.46 -12.18 13.58
CA GLN A 11 -4.75 -11.62 13.21
C GLN A 11 -4.71 -10.07 13.23
N GLN A 12 -3.98 -9.48 14.18
CA GLN A 12 -3.76 -8.04 14.26
C GLN A 12 -2.88 -7.53 13.11
N ARG A 13 -1.84 -8.29 12.70
CA ARG A 13 -1.04 -7.98 11.49
C ARG A 13 -1.86 -8.03 10.20
N ARG A 14 -2.85 -8.93 10.09
CA ARG A 14 -3.74 -8.99 8.92
C ARG A 14 -4.76 -7.85 8.91
N ALA A 15 -5.27 -7.46 10.07
CA ALA A 15 -6.21 -6.35 10.21
C ALA A 15 -5.54 -5.00 9.89
N SER A 16 -4.35 -4.74 10.44
CA SER A 16 -3.58 -3.53 10.12
C SER A 16 -3.22 -3.46 8.64
N MET A 17 -2.89 -4.59 8.04
CA MET A 17 -2.55 -4.70 6.62
C MET A 17 -3.75 -4.42 5.69
N GLN A 18 -4.96 -4.86 6.05
CA GLN A 18 -6.17 -4.45 5.33
C GLN A 18 -6.43 -2.97 5.47
N THR A 19 -6.24 -2.39 6.67
CA THR A 19 -6.38 -0.95 6.90
C THR A 19 -5.35 -0.16 6.09
N VAL A 20 -4.09 -0.59 6.04
CA VAL A 20 -3.03 0.07 5.26
C VAL A 20 -3.33 -0.01 3.76
N LEU A 21 -3.75 -1.17 3.26
CA LEU A 21 -4.16 -1.33 1.86
C LEU A 21 -5.38 -0.45 1.51
N PHE A 22 -6.33 -0.32 2.44
CA PHE A 22 -7.46 0.59 2.27
C PHE A 22 -7.02 2.05 2.28
N ALA A 23 -6.17 2.45 3.23
CA ALA A 23 -5.65 3.80 3.36
C ALA A 23 -4.88 4.23 2.10
N VAL A 24 -3.99 3.36 1.62
CA VAL A 24 -3.26 3.55 0.36
C VAL A 24 -4.20 3.69 -0.83
N ARG A 25 -5.20 2.81 -0.96
CA ARG A 25 -6.18 2.90 -2.06
C ARG A 25 -7.00 4.18 -1.99
N SER A 26 -7.46 4.56 -0.79
CA SER A 26 -8.19 5.80 -0.61
C SER A 26 -7.33 7.02 -0.95
N LEU A 27 -6.04 6.99 -0.61
CA LEU A 27 -5.12 8.07 -0.94
C LEU A 27 -4.92 8.20 -2.45
N GLY A 28 -4.66 7.09 -3.16
CA GLY A 28 -4.54 7.07 -4.62
C GLY A 28 -5.82 7.53 -5.32
N LEU A 29 -6.99 7.14 -4.79
CA LEU A 29 -8.29 7.60 -5.30
C LEU A 29 -8.48 9.12 -5.10
N VAL A 30 -8.11 9.65 -3.93
CA VAL A 30 -8.19 11.08 -3.64
C VAL A 30 -7.26 11.87 -4.57
N LEU A 31 -6.03 11.39 -4.80
CA LEU A 31 -5.11 12.00 -5.76
C LEU A 31 -5.66 11.97 -7.18
N LEU A 32 -6.27 10.86 -7.59
CA LEU A 32 -6.89 10.73 -8.91
C LEU A 32 -8.05 11.72 -9.10
N VAL A 33 -9.01 11.71 -8.17
CA VAL A 33 -10.20 12.57 -8.25
C VAL A 33 -9.83 14.03 -8.12
N GLY A 34 -8.92 14.37 -7.19
CA GLY A 34 -8.41 15.73 -7.02
C GLY A 34 -7.65 16.22 -8.26
N GLY A 35 -6.82 15.35 -8.85
CA GLY A 35 -6.09 15.66 -10.08
C GLY A 35 -7.02 15.91 -11.26
N LEU A 36 -8.04 15.06 -11.44
CA LEU A 36 -9.06 15.26 -12.46
C LEU A 36 -9.86 16.55 -12.22
N ALA A 37 -10.27 16.82 -10.99
CA ALA A 37 -10.98 18.06 -10.66
C ALA A 37 -10.16 19.31 -10.99
N MET A 38 -8.85 19.29 -10.69
CA MET A 38 -7.93 20.36 -11.09
C MET A 38 -7.78 20.45 -12.62
N ALA A 39 -7.59 19.32 -13.31
CA ALA A 39 -7.41 19.28 -14.76
C ALA A 39 -8.65 19.79 -15.52
N PHE A 40 -9.86 19.53 -15.01
CA PHE A 40 -11.11 20.02 -15.58
C PHE A 40 -11.46 21.46 -15.16
N GLY A 41 -10.60 22.14 -14.41
CA GLY A 41 -10.77 23.54 -14.05
C GLY A 41 -11.78 23.79 -12.93
N PHE A 42 -12.19 22.78 -12.17
CA PHE A 42 -12.99 22.99 -10.94
C PHE A 42 -12.20 23.76 -9.88
N VAL A 43 -10.87 23.73 -9.96
CA VAL A 43 -9.96 24.51 -9.11
C VAL A 43 -9.27 25.54 -10.00
N GLY A 44 -9.96 26.65 -10.26
CA GLY A 44 -9.61 27.67 -11.27
C GLY A 44 -8.31 28.47 -11.04
N ASN A 45 -7.43 28.05 -10.13
CA ASN A 45 -6.19 28.76 -9.78
C ASN A 45 -4.91 27.99 -10.12
N LEU A 46 -5.01 26.77 -10.66
CA LEU A 46 -3.85 25.92 -10.95
C LEU A 46 -3.80 25.54 -12.43
N ASP A 47 -2.58 25.39 -12.94
CA ASP A 47 -2.35 24.93 -14.31
C ASP A 47 -2.95 23.52 -14.50
N PRO A 48 -3.76 23.27 -15.54
CA PRO A 48 -4.35 21.96 -15.82
C PRO A 48 -3.32 20.82 -15.91
N MET A 49 -2.08 21.10 -16.33
CA MET A 49 -0.98 20.12 -16.32
C MET A 49 -0.73 19.54 -14.93
N ILE A 50 -0.84 20.36 -13.88
CA ILE A 50 -0.66 19.91 -12.49
C ILE A 50 -1.73 18.87 -12.14
N GLY A 51 -2.98 19.12 -12.57
CA GLY A 51 -4.07 18.17 -12.40
C GLY A 51 -3.83 16.83 -13.09
N TYR A 52 -3.34 16.84 -14.33
CA TYR A 52 -3.00 15.61 -15.06
C TYR A 52 -1.85 14.84 -14.41
N VAL A 53 -0.81 15.51 -13.94
CA VAL A 53 0.30 14.86 -13.21
C VAL A 53 -0.20 14.23 -11.93
N LEU A 54 -1.01 14.95 -11.14
CA LEU A 54 -1.58 14.43 -9.90
C LEU A 54 -2.48 13.21 -10.16
N ALA A 55 -3.30 13.26 -11.22
CA ALA A 55 -4.14 12.15 -11.64
C ALA A 55 -3.31 10.93 -12.05
N PHE A 56 -2.23 11.15 -12.80
CA PHE A 56 -1.31 10.08 -13.20
C PHE A 56 -0.65 9.43 -11.98
N VAL A 57 -0.18 10.23 -11.01
CA VAL A 57 0.36 9.71 -9.74
C VAL A 57 -0.70 8.89 -8.99
N GLY A 58 -1.96 9.34 -8.94
CA GLY A 58 -3.06 8.59 -8.34
C GLY A 58 -3.30 7.22 -9.01
N ILE A 59 -3.23 7.15 -10.35
CA ILE A 59 -3.30 5.88 -11.09
C ILE A 59 -2.11 4.98 -10.76
N VAL A 60 -0.91 5.56 -10.74
CA VAL A 60 0.32 4.84 -10.40
C VAL A 60 0.21 4.25 -9.00
N ASP A 61 -0.25 5.00 -8.01
CA ASP A 61 -0.45 4.49 -6.64
C ASP A 61 -1.51 3.38 -6.62
N LEU A 62 -2.61 3.52 -7.35
CA LEU A 62 -3.66 2.51 -7.42
C LEU A 62 -3.22 1.20 -8.08
N VAL A 63 -2.23 1.24 -8.99
CA VAL A 63 -1.78 0.07 -9.75
C VAL A 63 -0.48 -0.51 -9.20
N ILE A 64 0.53 0.33 -8.97
CA ILE A 64 1.88 -0.09 -8.57
C ILE A 64 1.91 -0.52 -7.10
N LEU A 65 1.32 0.22 -6.16
CA LEU A 65 1.37 -0.19 -4.75
C LEU A 65 0.76 -1.58 -4.51
N PRO A 66 -0.42 -1.96 -5.02
CA PRO A 66 -0.92 -3.31 -4.80
C PRO A 66 -0.03 -4.39 -5.42
N VAL A 67 0.63 -4.10 -6.55
CA VAL A 67 1.60 -5.02 -7.16
C VAL A 67 2.85 -5.16 -6.28
N VAL A 68 3.41 -4.05 -5.80
CA VAL A 68 4.59 -4.03 -4.93
C VAL A 68 4.30 -4.74 -3.60
N ILE A 69 3.17 -4.43 -2.97
CA ILE A 69 2.72 -5.06 -1.73
C ILE A 69 2.56 -6.57 -1.96
N ARG A 70 1.88 -6.97 -3.03
CA ARG A 70 1.72 -8.39 -3.38
C ARG A 70 3.07 -9.09 -3.58
N ARG A 71 4.04 -8.42 -4.21
CA ARG A 71 5.39 -8.94 -4.45
C ARG A 71 6.19 -9.08 -3.15
N MET A 72 6.14 -8.09 -2.26
CA MET A 72 6.76 -8.16 -0.94
C MET A 72 6.24 -9.35 -0.12
N PHE A 73 4.93 -9.61 -0.14
CA PHE A 73 4.34 -10.74 0.57
C PHE A 73 4.67 -12.11 -0.04
N GLN A 74 4.97 -12.20 -1.33
CA GLN A 74 5.49 -13.43 -1.92
C GLN A 74 6.92 -13.70 -1.43
N THR A 75 7.77 -12.68 -1.41
CA THR A 75 9.15 -12.80 -0.89
C THR A 75 9.17 -13.25 0.58
N GLU A 76 8.33 -12.68 1.45
CA GLU A 76 8.24 -13.12 2.85
C GLU A 76 7.76 -14.57 2.99
N ARG A 77 6.80 -15.02 2.15
CA ARG A 77 6.36 -16.42 2.15
C ARG A 77 7.47 -17.35 1.72
N ASP A 78 8.24 -16.97 0.70
CA ASP A 78 9.33 -17.78 0.17
C ASP A 78 10.49 -17.86 1.16
N GLU A 79 10.83 -16.77 1.87
CA GLU A 79 11.81 -16.79 2.96
C GLU A 79 11.35 -17.61 4.18
N PHE A 80 10.06 -17.51 4.54
CA PHE A 80 9.48 -18.29 5.63
C PHE A 80 9.43 -19.80 5.30
N LEU A 81 9.12 -20.15 4.05
CA LEU A 81 9.16 -21.53 3.55
C LEU A 81 10.59 -22.04 3.38
N ALA A 82 11.54 -21.17 3.05
CA ALA A 82 12.97 -21.47 3.00
C ALA A 82 13.62 -21.60 4.39
N GLY A 83 12.85 -21.47 5.48
CA GLY A 83 13.34 -21.69 6.84
C GLY A 83 14.20 -20.56 7.42
N LYS A 84 14.29 -19.40 6.76
CA LYS A 84 14.96 -18.22 7.28
C LYS A 84 13.94 -17.37 8.02
N ARG A 85 13.77 -17.59 9.33
CA ARG A 85 12.90 -16.72 10.12
C ARG A 85 13.58 -15.37 10.29
N PRO A 86 12.83 -14.26 10.25
CA PRO A 86 13.39 -12.93 10.52
C PRO A 86 14.02 -12.81 11.93
N GLU A 87 13.66 -13.73 12.84
CA GLU A 87 14.22 -13.89 14.18
C GLU A 87 15.66 -14.45 14.19
N ASP A 88 16.12 -15.07 13.09
CA ASP A 88 17.46 -15.65 12.97
C ASP A 88 18.49 -14.66 12.39
N ARG A 89 18.09 -13.42 12.10
CA ARG A 89 19.03 -12.39 11.66
C ARG A 89 19.91 -11.98 12.86
N PRO A 90 21.24 -12.19 12.81
CA PRO A 90 22.10 -11.60 13.82
C PRO A 90 21.98 -10.08 13.68
N GLU A 91 21.52 -9.42 14.74
CA GLU A 91 21.51 -7.97 14.85
C GLU A 91 22.93 -7.48 14.51
N ARG A 92 23.02 -6.67 13.45
CA ARG A 92 24.25 -5.97 13.06
C ARG A 92 24.08 -4.50 13.32
#